data_AF-A0A1T4RT92-F1
#
_entry.id   AF-A0A1T4RT92-F1
#
_cell.length_a   1.000
_cell.length_b   1.000
_cell.length_c   1.000
_cell.angle_alpha   90.00
_cell.angle_beta   90.00
_cell.angle_gamma   90.00
#
_symmetry.space_group_name_H-M   'P 1'
#
loop_
_entity.id
_entity.type
_entity.pdbx_description
1 polymer ?
#
loop_
_entity_poly.entity_id
_entity_poly.type
_entity_poly.pdbx_seq_one_letter_code
_entity_poly.pdbx_strand_id
1 'polypeptide(L)'
;MNTTDNQNLILGIIAGCVAAIVGAIAWALITVATGYQIGWMAVGVGFLVGYSMKYLGKGTTVVFGIIAAVIALVGCVAGNLLTTVILVAKQEHLTVMSVLQNLTPTIVMDLLKETSQPMDLLFYGLAVYEAYKFSFTSEEQEMVTAQPEEN
;
A
#
# COMPACT_ATOMS: atom_id res chain seq x y z
N MET A 1 8.06 -20.53 29.08
CA MET A 1 8.49 -20.77 27.69
C MET A 1 8.26 -19.45 26.96
N ASN A 2 9.33 -18.75 26.60
CA ASN A 2 9.28 -17.37 26.09
C ASN A 2 8.51 -17.31 24.77
N THR A 3 7.44 -16.54 24.72
CA THR A 3 6.64 -16.30 23.50
C THR A 3 7.22 -15.20 22.61
N THR A 4 8.34 -14.58 22.99
CA THR A 4 9.05 -13.53 22.25
C THR A 4 9.95 -14.03 21.11
N ASP A 5 10.18 -15.34 20.98
CA ASP A 5 11.14 -15.91 20.01
C ASP A 5 10.63 -16.01 18.55
N ASN A 6 9.44 -15.48 18.23
CA ASN A 6 8.81 -15.74 16.93
C ASN A 6 8.40 -14.49 16.14
N GLN A 7 8.81 -13.29 16.56
CA GLN A 7 8.60 -12.08 15.75
C GLN A 7 9.76 -11.89 14.78
N ASN A 8 9.44 -11.84 13.49
CA ASN A 8 10.42 -11.64 12.44
C ASN A 8 10.06 -10.37 11.67
N LEU A 9 10.61 -9.24 12.11
CA LEU A 9 10.38 -7.93 11.48
C LEU A 9 10.77 -7.96 10.00
N ILE A 10 11.92 -8.54 9.67
CA ILE A 10 12.41 -8.68 8.30
C ILE A 10 11.41 -9.48 7.45
N LEU A 11 10.90 -10.60 7.97
CA LEU A 11 9.93 -11.43 7.26
C LEU A 11 8.60 -10.68 7.05
N GLY A 12 8.16 -9.92 8.06
CA GLY A 12 7.01 -9.02 7.96
C GLY A 12 7.20 -7.98 6.86
N ILE A 13 8.34 -7.29 6.81
CA ILE A 13 8.64 -6.30 5.78
C ILE A 13 8.62 -6.93 4.38
N ILE A 14 9.27 -8.08 4.21
CA ILE A 14 9.27 -8.79 2.92
C ILE A 14 7.84 -9.17 2.52
N ALA A 15 7.04 -9.72 3.45
CA ALA A 15 5.65 -10.07 3.21
C ALA A 15 4.80 -8.85 2.83
N GLY A 16 4.98 -7.73 3.54
CA GLY A 16 4.34 -6.45 3.26
C GLY A 16 4.70 -5.91 1.89
N CYS A 17 5.99 -5.93 1.52
CA CYS A 17 6.44 -5.50 0.20
C CYS A 17 5.87 -6.37 -0.93
N VAL A 18 5.87 -7.70 -0.76
CA VAL A 18 5.27 -8.62 -1.74
C VAL A 18 3.76 -8.36 -1.86
N ALA A 19 3.08 -8.20 -0.74
CA ALA A 19 1.67 -7.84 -0.69
C ALA A 19 1.39 -6.50 -1.40
N ALA A 20 2.22 -5.48 -1.18
CA ALA A 20 2.09 -4.19 -1.85
C ALA A 20 2.29 -4.30 -3.37
N ILE A 21 3.27 -5.09 -3.83
CA ILE A 21 3.50 -5.32 -5.27
C ILE A 21 2.30 -6.04 -5.89
N VAL A 22 1.83 -7.12 -5.25
CA VAL A 22 0.66 -7.87 -5.72
C VAL A 22 -0.58 -6.97 -5.75
N GLY A 23 -0.79 -6.17 -4.70
CA GLY A 23 -1.87 -5.21 -4.61
C GLY A 23 -1.81 -4.13 -5.69
N ALA A 24 -0.63 -3.57 -5.96
CA ALA A 24 -0.41 -2.57 -7.01
C ALA A 24 -0.67 -3.14 -8.40
N ILE A 25 -0.22 -4.36 -8.68
CA ILE A 25 -0.48 -5.05 -9.95
C ILE A 25 -1.98 -5.33 -10.11
N ALA A 26 -2.63 -5.88 -9.07
CA ALA A 26 -4.05 -6.17 -9.09
C ALA A 26 -4.87 -4.89 -9.30
N TRP A 27 -4.53 -3.80 -8.61
CA TRP A 27 -5.11 -2.48 -8.82
C TRP A 27 -4.96 -2.08 -10.29
N ALA A 28 -3.74 -2.05 -10.83
CA ALA A 28 -3.50 -1.59 -12.18
C ALA A 28 -4.26 -2.40 -13.24
N LEU A 29 -4.29 -3.71 -13.11
CA LEU A 29 -5.04 -4.59 -14.02
C LEU A 29 -6.54 -4.35 -13.95
N ILE A 30 -7.11 -4.21 -12.75
CA ILE A 30 -8.54 -3.96 -12.55
C ILE A 30 -8.92 -2.58 -13.13
N THR A 31 -8.15 -1.54 -12.86
CA THR A 31 -8.42 -0.20 -13.41
C THR A 31 -8.31 -0.19 -14.94
N VAL A 32 -7.30 -0.85 -15.51
CA VAL A 32 -7.11 -0.90 -16.97
C VAL A 32 -8.21 -1.72 -17.66
N ALA A 33 -8.73 -2.75 -17.01
CA ALA A 33 -9.82 -3.58 -17.53
C ALA A 33 -11.19 -2.88 -17.45
N THR A 34 -11.43 -2.13 -16.37
CA THR A 34 -12.70 -1.42 -16.13
C THR A 34 -12.74 -0.04 -16.79
N GLY A 35 -11.58 0.57 -17.04
CA GLY A 35 -11.45 1.94 -17.54
C GLY A 35 -11.75 3.01 -16.49
N TYR A 36 -12.01 2.62 -15.23
CA TYR A 36 -12.32 3.53 -14.14
C TYR A 36 -11.30 3.38 -13.01
N GLN A 37 -10.81 4.52 -12.53
CA GLN A 37 -9.90 4.56 -11.39
C GLN A 37 -10.70 4.30 -10.12
N ILE A 38 -10.46 3.15 -9.51
CA ILE A 38 -11.22 2.69 -8.35
C ILE A 38 -10.44 3.05 -7.08
N GLY A 39 -10.73 4.21 -6.49
CA GLY A 39 -10.03 4.70 -5.29
C GLY A 39 -10.12 3.76 -4.07
N TRP A 40 -11.21 2.99 -3.93
CA TRP A 40 -11.34 2.01 -2.83
C TRP A 40 -10.35 0.85 -2.93
N MET A 41 -9.67 0.66 -4.07
CA MET A 41 -8.60 -0.35 -4.19
C MET A 41 -7.45 -0.07 -3.21
N ALA A 42 -7.20 1.20 -2.86
CA ALA A 42 -6.19 1.56 -1.87
C ALA A 42 -6.44 0.86 -0.53
N VAL A 43 -7.70 0.82 -0.10
CA VAL A 43 -8.17 0.16 1.11
C VAL A 43 -7.82 -1.33 1.05
N GLY A 44 -8.13 -1.98 -0.07
CA GLY A 44 -7.75 -3.37 -0.32
C GLY A 44 -6.24 -3.62 -0.26
N VAL A 45 -5.42 -2.74 -0.83
CA VAL A 45 -3.95 -2.83 -0.75
C VAL A 45 -3.48 -2.65 0.69
N GLY A 46 -4.00 -1.65 1.42
CA GLY A 46 -3.68 -1.39 2.82
C GLY A 46 -4.01 -2.57 3.71
N PHE A 47 -5.22 -3.13 3.57
CA PHE A 47 -5.63 -4.36 4.25
C PHE A 47 -4.69 -5.54 3.94
N LEU A 48 -4.37 -5.76 2.66
CA LEU A 48 -3.53 -6.88 2.23
C LEU A 48 -2.10 -6.77 2.79
N VAL A 49 -1.54 -5.56 2.84
CA VAL A 49 -0.23 -5.27 3.45
C VAL A 49 -0.29 -5.47 4.98
N GLY A 50 -1.28 -4.90 5.65
CA GLY A 50 -1.44 -5.04 7.10
C GLY A 50 -1.61 -6.50 7.51
N TYR A 51 -2.48 -7.23 6.80
CA TYR A 51 -2.76 -8.64 7.05
C TYR A 51 -1.53 -9.53 6.80
N SER A 52 -0.78 -9.31 5.72
CA SER A 52 0.43 -10.09 5.44
C SER A 52 1.51 -9.86 6.49
N MET A 53 1.70 -8.61 6.93
CA MET A 53 2.64 -8.26 7.99
C MET A 53 2.25 -8.87 9.34
N LYS A 54 0.96 -8.87 9.68
CA LYS A 54 0.44 -9.54 10.88
C LYS A 54 0.68 -11.04 10.84
N TYR A 55 0.28 -11.71 9.76
CA TYR A 55 0.28 -13.16 9.69
C TYR A 55 1.69 -13.75 9.57
N LEU A 56 2.56 -13.14 8.74
CA LEU A 56 3.92 -13.65 8.50
C LEU A 56 4.96 -13.03 9.44
N GLY A 57 4.82 -11.74 9.77
CA GLY A 57 5.75 -11.04 10.66
C GLY A 57 5.48 -11.26 12.15
N LYS A 58 4.27 -11.74 12.50
CA LYS A 58 3.76 -11.79 13.88
C LYS A 58 3.85 -10.43 14.55
N GLY A 59 3.47 -9.38 13.81
CA GLY A 59 3.52 -7.99 14.26
C GLY A 59 2.72 -7.78 15.54
N THR A 60 3.42 -7.42 16.62
CA THR A 60 2.79 -6.97 17.87
C THR A 60 3.23 -5.54 18.19
N THR A 61 4.49 -5.18 17.90
CA THR A 61 5.01 -3.84 18.18
C THR A 61 4.50 -2.75 17.23
N VAL A 62 4.31 -1.53 17.75
CA VAL A 62 3.98 -0.28 17.01
C VAL A 62 4.83 -0.07 15.75
N VAL A 63 6.10 -0.46 15.78
CA VAL A 63 7.02 -0.37 14.63
C VAL A 63 6.50 -1.13 13.39
N PHE A 64 5.86 -2.30 13.58
CA PHE A 64 5.26 -3.04 12.47
C PHE A 64 4.13 -2.26 11.82
N GLY A 65 3.29 -1.57 12.62
CA GLY A 65 2.21 -0.74 12.10
C GLY A 65 2.71 0.45 11.31
N ILE A 66 3.75 1.15 11.81
CA ILE A 66 4.35 2.29 11.08
C ILE A 66 4.92 1.81 9.74
N ILE A 67 5.63 0.68 9.73
CA ILE A 67 6.20 0.16 8.49
C ILE A 67 5.10 -0.32 7.53
N ALA A 68 4.05 -0.98 8.03
CA ALA A 68 2.89 -1.38 7.23
C ALA A 68 2.20 -0.18 6.57
N ALA A 69 2.00 0.90 7.33
CA ALA A 69 1.48 2.17 6.84
C ALA A 69 2.33 2.75 5.71
N VAL A 70 3.65 2.81 5.89
CA VAL A 70 4.59 3.32 4.88
C VAL A 70 4.57 2.44 3.62
N ILE A 71 4.62 1.11 3.78
CA ILE A 71 4.58 0.17 2.66
C ILE A 71 3.25 0.26 1.90
N ALA A 72 2.12 0.38 2.61
CA ALA A 72 0.81 0.55 2.01
C ALA A 72 0.71 1.85 1.21
N LEU A 73 1.23 2.97 1.76
CA LEU A 73 1.26 4.25 1.05
C LEU A 73 2.09 4.16 -0.23
N VAL A 74 3.29 3.58 -0.14
CA VAL A 74 4.16 3.35 -1.31
C VAL A 74 3.47 2.45 -2.33
N GLY A 75 2.81 1.38 -1.87
CA GLY A 75 2.04 0.47 -2.72
C GLY A 75 0.88 1.16 -3.43
N CYS A 76 0.16 2.05 -2.75
CA CYS A 76 -0.94 2.82 -3.35
C CYS A 76 -0.42 3.80 -4.41
N VAL A 77 0.62 4.57 -4.09
CA VAL A 77 1.25 5.50 -5.05
C VAL A 77 1.80 4.73 -6.26
N ALA A 78 2.48 3.61 -6.02
CA ALA A 78 3.02 2.76 -7.07
C ALA A 78 1.90 2.14 -7.94
N GLY A 79 0.80 1.69 -7.34
CA GLY A 79 -0.36 1.16 -8.05
C GLY A 79 -1.01 2.22 -8.95
N ASN A 80 -1.16 3.45 -8.45
CA ASN A 80 -1.68 4.55 -9.25
C ASN A 80 -0.74 4.91 -10.40
N LEU A 81 0.56 5.06 -10.12
CA LEU A 81 1.56 5.35 -11.15
C LEU A 81 1.60 4.24 -12.21
N LEU A 82 1.61 2.97 -11.81
CA LEU A 82 1.60 1.83 -12.73
C LEU A 82 0.35 1.83 -13.62
N THR A 83 -0.82 2.12 -13.03
CA THR A 83 -2.07 2.28 -13.76
C THR A 83 -1.93 3.36 -14.84
N THR A 84 -1.47 4.55 -14.47
CA THR A 84 -1.27 5.67 -15.39
C THR A 84 -0.31 5.32 -16.51
N VAL A 85 0.83 4.70 -16.19
CA VAL A 85 1.81 4.26 -17.19
C VAL A 85 1.20 3.26 -18.19
N ILE A 86 0.42 2.29 -17.71
CA ILE A 86 -0.23 1.31 -18.59
C ILE A 86 -1.30 1.98 -19.46
N LEU A 87 -2.08 2.91 -18.90
CA LEU A 87 -3.10 3.63 -19.66
C LEU A 87 -2.47 4.51 -20.76
N VAL A 88 -1.42 5.26 -20.44
CA VAL A 88 -0.66 6.07 -21.41
C VAL A 88 -0.06 5.17 -22.49
N ALA A 89 0.55 4.05 -22.10
CA ALA A 89 1.09 3.07 -23.06
C ALA A 89 0.00 2.56 -24.03
N LYS A 90 -1.21 2.26 -23.52
CA LYS A 90 -2.33 1.83 -24.37
C LYS A 90 -2.85 2.94 -25.30
N GLN A 91 -2.84 4.20 -24.86
CA GLN A 91 -3.30 5.35 -25.67
C GLN A 91 -2.31 5.70 -26.79
N GLU A 92 -1.02 5.73 -26.47
CA GLU A 92 0.05 6.06 -27.42
C GLU A 92 0.47 4.87 -28.29
N HIS A 93 -0.18 3.71 -28.14
CA HIS A 93 0.18 2.44 -28.79
C HIS A 93 1.64 2.02 -28.55
N LEU A 94 2.19 2.41 -27.40
CA LEU A 94 3.54 2.07 -26.97
C LEU A 94 3.54 0.87 -26.02
N THR A 95 4.69 0.21 -25.91
CA THR A 95 4.92 -0.79 -24.87
C THR A 95 5.13 -0.13 -23.50
N VAL A 96 4.60 -0.75 -22.43
CA VAL A 96 4.79 -0.30 -21.03
C VAL A 96 6.27 -0.10 -20.70
N MET A 97 7.14 -0.98 -21.19
CA MET A 97 8.59 -0.88 -21.02
C MET A 97 9.16 0.41 -21.62
N SER A 98 8.67 0.82 -22.80
CA SER A 98 9.11 2.04 -23.48
C SER A 98 8.72 3.27 -22.67
N VAL A 99 7.49 3.30 -22.13
CA VAL A 99 7.05 4.39 -21.27
C VAL A 99 7.88 4.43 -19.99
N LEU A 100 8.15 3.28 -19.38
CA LEU A 100 8.95 3.16 -18.16
C LEU A 100 10.41 3.61 -18.34
N GLN A 101 11.02 3.36 -19.51
CA GLN A 101 12.37 3.83 -19.83
C GLN A 101 12.43 5.35 -20.05
N ASN A 102 11.33 5.95 -20.48
CA ASN A 102 11.21 7.40 -20.66
C ASN A 102 10.65 8.11 -19.41
N LEU A 103 10.34 7.35 -18.34
CA LEU A 103 9.88 7.92 -17.08
C LEU A 103 11.04 8.67 -16.41
N THR A 104 10.99 9.99 -16.47
CA THR A 104 11.86 10.86 -15.66
C THR A 104 11.16 11.21 -14.35
N PRO A 105 11.90 11.52 -13.27
CA PRO A 105 11.30 11.95 -12.00
C PRO A 105 10.36 13.15 -12.16
N THR A 106 10.65 14.03 -13.12
CA THR A 106 9.79 15.17 -13.49
C THR A 106 8.45 14.69 -14.05
N ILE A 107 8.47 13.81 -15.05
CA ILE A 107 7.26 13.24 -15.64
C ILE A 107 6.43 12.48 -14.60
N VAL A 108 7.08 11.72 -13.72
CA VAL A 108 6.40 11.03 -12.62
C VAL A 108 5.66 12.02 -11.72
N MET A 109 6.33 13.11 -11.33
CA MET A 109 5.73 14.13 -10.47
C MET A 109 4.56 14.84 -11.16
N ASP A 110 4.69 15.13 -12.45
CA ASP A 110 3.63 15.77 -13.24
C ASP A 110 2.43 14.83 -13.39
N LEU A 111 2.67 13.57 -13.76
CA LEU A 111 1.62 12.54 -13.85
C LEU A 111 0.94 12.32 -12.51
N LEU A 112 1.69 12.26 -11.40
CA LEU A 112 1.08 12.16 -10.07
C LEU A 112 0.16 13.35 -9.80
N LYS A 113 0.59 14.58 -10.06
CA LYS A 113 -0.24 15.76 -9.81
C LYS A 113 -1.47 15.83 -10.70
N GLU A 114 -1.33 15.41 -11.95
CA GLU A 114 -2.41 15.47 -12.94
C GLU A 114 -3.43 14.34 -12.73
N THR A 115 -2.98 13.16 -12.31
CA THR A 115 -3.85 11.99 -12.10
C THR A 115 -4.33 11.82 -10.67
N SER A 116 -3.69 12.46 -9.68
CA SER A 116 -4.15 12.39 -8.29
C SER A 116 -5.42 13.20 -8.11
N GLN A 117 -6.51 12.51 -7.84
CA GLN A 117 -7.74 13.17 -7.42
C GLN A 117 -7.68 13.45 -5.92
N PRO A 118 -8.30 14.54 -5.42
CA PRO A 118 -8.41 14.78 -3.98
C PRO A 118 -9.00 13.59 -3.20
N MET A 119 -9.84 12.79 -3.87
CA MET A 119 -10.42 11.57 -3.34
C MET A 119 -9.37 10.48 -3.07
N ASP A 120 -8.31 10.38 -3.88
CA ASP A 120 -7.24 9.40 -3.70
C ASP A 120 -6.51 9.62 -2.38
N LEU A 121 -6.37 10.89 -1.96
CA LEU A 121 -5.75 11.23 -0.67
C LEU A 121 -6.55 10.68 0.51
N LEU A 122 -7.90 10.74 0.45
CA LEU A 122 -8.76 10.15 1.46
C LEU A 122 -8.60 8.63 1.52
N PHE A 123 -8.57 7.98 0.36
CA PHE A 123 -8.40 6.54 0.27
C PHE A 123 -7.00 6.08 0.67
N TYR A 124 -5.96 6.85 0.39
CA TYR A 124 -4.60 6.58 0.85
C TYR A 124 -4.51 6.73 2.37
N GLY A 125 -5.16 7.75 2.95
CA GLY A 125 -5.29 7.89 4.39
C GLY A 125 -5.98 6.69 5.03
N LEU A 126 -7.06 6.20 4.40
CA LEU A 126 -7.77 5.01 4.87
C LEU A 126 -6.91 3.74 4.71
N ALA A 127 -6.19 3.60 3.60
CA ALA A 127 -5.26 2.48 3.37
C ALA A 127 -4.14 2.44 4.41
N VAL A 128 -3.57 3.60 4.75
CA VAL A 128 -2.56 3.75 5.81
C VAL A 128 -3.14 3.36 7.16
N TYR A 129 -4.33 3.87 7.48
CA TYR A 129 -5.02 3.56 8.73
C TYR A 129 -5.34 2.07 8.85
N GLU A 130 -5.84 1.46 7.77
CA GLU A 130 -6.14 0.04 7.75
C GLU A 130 -4.88 -0.82 7.83
N ALA A 131 -3.84 -0.50 7.06
CA ALA A 131 -2.56 -1.21 7.13
C ALA A 131 -1.98 -1.17 8.55
N TYR A 132 -2.00 0.00 9.19
CA TYR A 132 -1.60 0.17 10.58
C TYR A 132 -2.45 -0.70 11.49
N LYS A 133 -3.78 -0.54 11.48
CA LYS A 133 -4.72 -1.25 12.37
C LYS A 133 -4.66 -2.77 12.23
N PHE A 134 -4.56 -3.27 11.00
CA PHE A 134 -4.55 -4.71 10.71
C PHE A 134 -3.19 -5.36 10.88
N SER A 135 -2.11 -4.59 11.00
CA SER A 135 -0.78 -5.13 11.30
C SER A 135 -0.64 -5.70 12.72
N PHE A 136 -1.54 -5.32 13.64
CA PHE A 136 -1.50 -5.73 15.04
C PHE A 136 -2.27 -7.02 15.32
N THR A 137 -1.70 -7.85 16.19
CA THR A 137 -2.38 -9.00 16.78
C THR A 137 -3.42 -8.54 17.82
N SER A 138 -4.50 -9.28 18.03
CA SER A 138 -5.69 -8.85 18.79
C SER A 138 -5.40 -8.38 20.23
N GLU A 139 -4.33 -8.85 20.84
CA GLU A 139 -3.92 -8.48 22.21
C GLU A 139 -3.34 -7.06 22.31
N GLU A 140 -2.65 -6.56 21.28
CA GLU A 140 -2.04 -5.22 21.30
C GLU A 140 -3.02 -4.13 20.84
N GLN A 141 -4.06 -4.50 20.09
CA GLN A 141 -5.15 -3.59 19.72
C GLN A 141 -5.86 -3.01 20.95
N GLU A 142 -6.01 -3.79 22.02
CA GLU A 142 -6.55 -3.29 23.30
C GLU A 142 -5.60 -2.28 23.96
N MET A 143 -4.28 -2.49 23.96
CA MET A 143 -3.33 -1.52 24.54
C MET A 143 -3.20 -0.23 23.73
N VAL A 144 -3.22 -0.29 22.39
CA VAL A 144 -3.17 0.90 21.51
C VAL A 144 -4.47 1.70 21.57
N THR A 145 -5.62 1.03 21.72
CA THR A 145 -6.93 1.72 21.86
C THR A 145 -7.22 2.17 23.29
N ALA A 146 -6.56 1.58 24.30
CA ALA A 146 -6.66 1.94 25.71
C ALA A 146 -5.67 3.01 26.17
N GLN A 147 -4.92 3.65 25.27
CA GLN A 147 -4.33 4.97 25.56
C GLN A 147 -5.30 6.06 25.07
N PRO A 148 -6.32 6.46 25.87
CA PRO A 148 -6.98 7.72 25.64
C PRO A 148 -5.99 8.85 25.91
N GLU A 149 -6.14 9.93 25.16
CA GLU A 149 -5.53 11.24 25.34
C GLU A 149 -5.19 11.56 26.80
N GLU A 150 -3.92 11.39 27.20
CA GLU A 150 -3.39 12.03 28.39
C GLU A 150 -2.19 12.90 28.00
N ASN A 151 -2.53 14.18 27.76
CA ASN A 151 -1.75 15.42 27.75
C ASN A 151 -1.07 15.85 26.44
#